data_AF-A0A6I9YLA3-F1
#
_entry.id   AF-A0A6I9YLA3-F1
#
_cell.length_a   1.000
_cell.length_b   1.000
_cell.length_c   1.000
_cell.angle_alpha   90.00
_cell.angle_beta   90.00
_cell.angle_gamma   90.00
#
_symmetry.space_group_name_H-M   'P 1'
#
loop_
_entity.id
_entity.type
_entity.pdbx_description
1 polymer ?
#
loop_
_entity_poly.entity_id
_entity_poly.type
_entity_poly.pdbx_seq_one_letter_code
_entity_poly.pdbx_strand_id
1 'polypeptide(L)'
;MGAASSSIHDLPENEYLKKLSGREAISENDPFWNQLLSFSFTIPTNSAELKLLDEASASVCKSLVENNPRTGNLASLIKVFLSRTKELKISAECQNHLFIWQAQNALFIICCLLKVLICQMSEEELQLHFTYEEK
;
A
#
# COMPACT_ATOMS: atom_id res chain seq x y z
N MET A 1 -5.27 11.34 19.45
CA MET A 1 -5.74 12.01 18.22
C MET A 1 -6.14 10.91 17.24
N GLY A 2 -7.39 10.95 16.78
CA GLY A 2 -8.09 9.80 16.22
C GLY A 2 -7.44 9.23 14.96
N ALA A 3 -6.91 8.02 15.07
CA ALA A 3 -6.70 7.19 13.91
C ALA A 3 -8.09 6.86 13.35
N ALA A 4 -8.36 7.25 12.10
CA ALA A 4 -9.52 6.75 11.40
C ALA A 4 -9.32 5.23 11.25
N SER A 5 -9.93 4.46 12.14
CA SER A 5 -10.00 3.01 11.99
C SER A 5 -10.98 2.75 10.86
N SER A 6 -10.49 2.25 9.72
CA SER A 6 -11.39 1.76 8.67
C SER A 6 -11.76 0.33 9.03
N SER A 7 -13.06 0.04 9.08
CA SER A 7 -13.50 -1.35 9.05
C SER A 7 -13.07 -1.96 7.71
N ILE A 8 -12.86 -3.28 7.65
CA ILE A 8 -12.61 -3.98 6.38
C ILE A 8 -13.70 -3.65 5.35
N HIS A 9 -14.94 -3.41 5.81
CA HIS A 9 -16.08 -3.02 4.98
C HIS A 9 -15.97 -1.61 4.37
N ASP A 10 -15.15 -0.72 4.93
CA ASP A 10 -14.99 0.66 4.45
C ASP A 10 -13.84 0.80 3.44
N LEU A 11 -13.06 -0.27 3.22
CA LEU A 11 -11.93 -0.28 2.28
C LEU A 11 -12.31 0.11 0.83
N PRO A 12 -13.46 -0.32 0.25
CA PRO A 12 -13.84 0.12 -1.09
C PRO A 12 -14.07 1.63 -1.19
N GLU A 13 -14.55 2.25 -0.11
CA GLU A 13 -14.87 3.68 -0.04
C GLU A 13 -13.70 4.52 0.49
N ASN A 14 -12.58 3.89 0.82
CA ASN A 14 -11.42 4.60 1.34
C ASN A 14 -10.77 5.45 0.22
N GLU A 15 -10.92 6.76 0.33
CA GLU A 15 -10.40 7.74 -0.63
C GLU A 15 -8.88 7.66 -0.81
N TYR A 16 -8.12 7.23 0.22
CA TYR A 16 -6.68 7.06 0.10
C TYR A 16 -6.32 5.83 -0.75
N LEU A 17 -7.08 4.74 -0.60
CA LEU A 17 -6.92 3.55 -1.44
C LEU A 17 -7.36 3.82 -2.89
N LYS A 18 -8.45 4.57 -3.09
CA LYS A 18 -8.88 5.02 -4.43
C LYS A 18 -7.82 5.92 -5.08
N LYS A 19 -7.19 6.83 -4.32
CA LYS A 19 -6.10 7.66 -4.83
C LYS A 19 -4.87 6.81 -5.17
N LEU A 20 -4.52 5.84 -4.33
CA LEU A 20 -3.40 4.91 -4.57
C LEU A 20 -3.58 4.12 -5.88
N SER A 21 -4.80 3.61 -6.13
CA SER A 21 -5.16 2.85 -7.34
C SER A 21 -5.61 3.73 -8.52
N GLY A 22 -5.53 5.06 -8.36
CA GLY A 22 -5.98 6.03 -9.33
C GLY A 22 -5.07 6.17 -10.55
N ARG A 23 -5.41 7.13 -11.42
CA ARG A 23 -4.70 7.39 -12.69
C ARG A 23 -3.56 8.38 -12.58
N GLU A 24 -3.37 8.97 -11.41
CA GLU A 24 -2.33 9.97 -11.16
C GLU A 24 -1.14 9.33 -10.45
N ALA A 25 0.06 9.70 -10.89
CA ALA A 25 1.30 9.30 -10.24
C ALA A 25 1.48 10.07 -8.94
N ILE A 26 1.82 9.35 -7.88
CA ILE A 26 2.08 9.92 -6.56
C ILE A 26 3.59 9.93 -6.32
N SER A 27 4.15 11.12 -6.07
CA SER A 27 5.56 11.26 -5.73
C SER A 27 5.87 10.56 -4.41
N GLU A 28 7.04 9.92 -4.29
CA GLU A 28 7.54 9.36 -3.03
C GLU A 28 7.64 10.38 -1.88
N ASN A 29 7.71 11.69 -2.20
CA ASN A 29 7.79 12.77 -1.22
C ASN A 29 6.42 13.39 -0.89
N ASP A 30 5.31 12.89 -1.46
CA ASP A 30 3.98 13.46 -1.27
C ASP A 30 3.48 13.23 0.18
N PRO A 31 2.95 14.26 0.87
CA PRO A 31 2.36 14.13 2.21
C PRO A 31 1.23 13.10 2.31
N PHE A 32 0.60 12.74 1.19
CA PHE A 32 -0.38 11.67 1.05
C PHE A 32 0.04 10.39 1.77
N TRP A 33 1.31 9.99 1.66
CA TRP A 33 1.79 8.76 2.27
C TRP A 33 1.65 8.76 3.78
N ASN A 34 1.86 9.91 4.43
CA ASN A 34 1.69 10.01 5.87
C ASN A 34 0.22 9.81 6.25
N GLN A 35 -0.71 10.29 5.43
CA GLN A 35 -2.15 10.10 5.69
C GLN A 35 -2.56 8.65 5.47
N LEU A 36 -2.21 8.05 4.33
CA LEU A 36 -2.49 6.65 4.02
C LEU A 36 -1.90 5.71 5.08
N LEU A 37 -0.63 5.90 5.43
CA LEU A 37 0.09 5.00 6.35
C LEU A 37 -0.26 5.24 7.82
N SER A 38 -0.97 6.32 8.15
CA SER A 38 -1.49 6.54 9.51
C SER A 38 -2.86 5.90 9.74
N PHE A 39 -3.48 5.30 8.71
CA PHE A 39 -4.67 4.47 8.91
C PHE A 39 -4.36 3.26 9.77
N SER A 40 -5.34 2.83 10.56
CA SER A 40 -5.25 1.54 11.23
C SER A 40 -5.80 0.48 10.29
N PHE A 41 -4.92 -0.36 9.76
CA PHE A 41 -5.32 -1.57 9.04
C PHE A 41 -5.38 -2.72 10.04
N THR A 42 -6.53 -3.40 10.12
CA THR A 42 -6.61 -4.67 10.83
C THR A 42 -5.93 -5.73 9.97
N ILE A 43 -4.74 -6.15 10.36
CA ILE A 43 -4.02 -7.24 9.68
C ILE A 43 -4.81 -8.54 9.93
N PRO A 44 -5.25 -9.23 8.86
CA PRO A 44 -5.96 -10.49 9.01
C PRO A 44 -5.13 -11.51 9.78
N THR A 45 -5.74 -12.16 10.76
CA THR A 45 -5.10 -13.18 11.61
C THR A 45 -5.51 -14.60 11.25
N ASN A 46 -6.55 -14.75 10.42
CA ASN A 46 -7.08 -16.02 9.98
C ASN A 46 -7.56 -15.98 8.52
N SER A 47 -7.85 -17.15 7.96
CA SER A 47 -8.24 -17.30 6.56
C SER A 47 -9.62 -16.70 6.24
N ALA A 48 -10.52 -16.58 7.21
CA ALA A 48 -11.83 -15.95 7.00
C ALA A 48 -11.69 -14.43 6.85
N GLU A 49 -10.90 -13.79 7.72
CA GLU A 49 -10.57 -12.37 7.62
C GLU A 49 -9.83 -12.04 6.32
N LEU A 50 -8.91 -12.92 5.89
CA LEU A 50 -8.19 -12.72 4.63
C LEU A 50 -9.13 -12.75 3.42
N LYS A 51 -10.13 -13.64 3.41
CA LYS A 51 -11.15 -13.69 2.36
C LYS A 51 -12.00 -12.42 2.33
N LEU A 52 -12.44 -11.94 3.50
CA LEU A 52 -13.19 -10.68 3.60
C LEU A 52 -12.38 -9.48 3.10
N LEU A 53 -11.07 -9.46 3.39
CA LEU A 53 -10.17 -8.43 2.88
C LEU A 53 -10.06 -8.51 1.35
N ASP A 54 -9.86 -9.70 0.79
CA ASP A 54 -9.77 -9.89 -0.67
C ASP A 54 -11.06 -9.43 -1.37
N GLU A 55 -12.23 -9.76 -0.80
CA GLU A 55 -13.53 -9.34 -1.34
C GLU A 55 -13.74 -7.82 -1.24
N ALA A 56 -13.43 -7.22 -0.09
CA ALA A 56 -13.60 -5.78 0.13
C ALA A 56 -12.59 -4.92 -0.66
N SER A 57 -11.41 -5.44 -0.96
CA SER A 57 -10.38 -4.71 -1.70
C SER A 57 -10.43 -4.93 -3.22
N ALA A 58 -11.29 -5.83 -3.71
CA ALA A 58 -11.32 -6.25 -5.11
C ALA A 58 -11.38 -5.10 -6.13
N SER A 59 -12.21 -4.07 -5.88
CA SER A 59 -12.36 -2.92 -6.78
C SER A 59 -11.10 -2.03 -6.83
N VAL A 60 -10.48 -1.79 -5.67
CA VAL A 60 -9.23 -1.04 -5.53
C VAL A 60 -8.09 -1.80 -6.22
N CYS A 61 -8.02 -3.10 -5.98
CA CYS A 61 -7.02 -4.00 -6.54
C CYS A 61 -7.10 -4.06 -8.07
N LYS A 62 -8.31 -4.19 -8.63
CA LYS A 62 -8.53 -4.13 -10.08
C LYS A 62 -8.07 -2.80 -10.67
N SER A 63 -8.46 -1.68 -10.05
CA SER A 63 -8.06 -0.35 -10.51
C SER A 63 -6.55 -0.16 -10.47
N LEU A 64 -5.89 -0.73 -9.46
CA LEU A 64 -4.44 -0.68 -9.35
C LEU A 64 -3.77 -1.46 -10.48
N VAL A 65 -4.21 -2.68 -10.77
CA VAL A 65 -3.66 -3.49 -11.87
C VAL A 65 -3.73 -2.72 -13.19
N GLU A 66 -4.85 -2.05 -13.46
CA GLU A 66 -5.05 -1.27 -14.70
C GLU A 66 -4.16 -0.02 -14.77
N ASN A 67 -3.95 0.69 -13.65
CA ASN A 67 -3.32 2.01 -13.67
C ASN A 67 -1.84 2.02 -13.27
N ASN A 68 -1.39 1.06 -12.44
CA ASN A 68 -0.05 1.01 -11.88
C ASN A 68 1.10 0.95 -12.92
N PRO A 69 0.98 0.31 -14.11
CA PRO A 69 2.05 0.36 -15.11
C PRO A 69 2.38 1.78 -15.57
N ARG A 70 1.41 2.70 -15.48
CA ARG A 70 1.57 4.10 -15.91
C ARG A 70 1.91 5.03 -14.76
N THR A 71 1.31 4.80 -13.58
CA THR A 71 1.46 5.70 -12.43
C THR A 71 2.70 5.39 -11.59
N GLY A 72 3.15 4.13 -11.55
CA GLY A 72 4.27 3.71 -10.72
C GLY A 72 3.99 3.83 -9.21
N ASN A 73 2.73 3.89 -8.79
CA ASN A 73 2.35 4.13 -7.39
C ASN A 73 2.82 3.01 -6.44
N LEU A 74 2.90 1.76 -6.91
CA LEU A 74 3.52 0.68 -6.15
C LEU A 74 5.01 0.93 -5.93
N ALA A 75 5.74 1.38 -6.96
CA ALA A 75 7.16 1.67 -6.85
C ALA A 75 7.40 2.84 -5.87
N SER A 76 6.60 3.90 -5.94
CA SER A 76 6.63 5.00 -4.98
C SER A 76 6.37 4.52 -3.54
N LEU A 77 5.37 3.65 -3.33
CA LEU A 77 5.09 3.07 -2.01
C LEU A 77 6.26 2.24 -1.49
N ILE A 78 6.91 1.43 -2.33
CA ILE A 78 8.10 0.67 -1.95
C ILE A 78 9.24 1.59 -1.54
N LYS A 79 9.48 2.69 -2.26
CA LYS A 79 10.50 3.68 -1.90
C LYS A 79 10.18 4.37 -0.57
N VAL A 80 8.92 4.72 -0.32
CA VAL A 80 8.46 5.27 0.96
C VAL A 80 8.70 4.27 2.09
N PHE A 81 8.34 3.00 1.89
CA PHE A 81 8.64 1.93 2.85
C PHE A 81 10.14 1.86 3.16
N LEU A 82 10.99 1.83 2.13
CA LEU A 82 12.45 1.80 2.28
C LEU A 82 13.02 3.06 2.96
N SER A 83 12.40 4.22 2.76
CA SER A 83 12.77 5.46 3.48
C SER A 83 12.41 5.33 4.97
N ARG A 84 11.21 4.86 5.29
CA ARG A 84 10.74 4.68 6.67
C ARG A 84 11.54 3.61 7.42
N THR A 85 11.98 2.54 6.75
CA THR A 85 12.81 1.51 7.39
C THR A 85 14.18 2.04 7.83
N LYS A 86 14.77 2.99 7.10
CA LYS A 86 16.03 3.66 7.50
C LYS A 86 15.87 4.47 8.78
N GLU A 87 14.67 4.99 9.03
CA GLU A 87 14.33 5.79 10.21
C GLU A 87 13.98 4.93 11.45
N LEU A 88 13.79 3.61 11.29
CA LEU A 88 13.35 2.72 12.37
C LEU A 88 14.31 2.66 13.56
N LYS A 89 15.62 2.63 13.29
CA LYS A 89 16.62 2.57 14.37
C LYS A 89 16.54 3.79 15.28
N ILE A 90 16.52 4.98 14.66
CA ILE A 90 16.40 6.26 15.36
C ILE A 90 15.04 6.35 16.08
N SER A 91 13.98 5.87 15.43
CA SER A 91 12.63 5.90 15.99
C SER A 91 12.46 5.00 17.22
N ALA A 92 13.11 3.83 17.22
CA ALA A 92 13.16 2.92 18.37
C ALA A 92 13.90 3.55 19.55
N GLU A 93 15.00 4.26 19.29
CA GLU A 93 15.78 4.97 20.30
C GLU A 93 14.99 6.16 20.90
N CYS A 94 14.18 6.85 20.10
CA CYS A 94 13.38 8.01 20.53
C CYS A 94 11.96 7.66 21.05
N GLN A 95 11.58 6.38 21.16
CA GLN A 95 10.22 5.92 21.47
C GLN A 95 9.12 6.50 20.55
N ASN A 96 9.49 6.86 19.31
CA ASN A 96 8.52 7.35 18.33
C ASN A 96 7.94 6.17 17.54
N HIS A 97 6.84 5.61 18.03
CA HIS A 97 6.18 4.46 17.41
C HIS A 97 5.52 4.76 16.06
N LEU A 98 5.40 6.04 15.66
CA LEU A 98 4.74 6.41 14.41
C LEU A 98 5.45 5.81 13.19
N PHE A 99 6.78 5.88 13.14
CA PHE A 99 7.55 5.35 12.02
C PHE A 99 7.52 3.83 11.95
N ILE A 100 7.49 3.16 13.11
CA ILE A 100 7.32 1.71 13.21
C ILE A 100 5.96 1.32 12.63
N TRP A 101 4.89 2.01 13.07
CA TRP A 101 3.53 1.80 12.60
C TRP A 101 3.39 2.02 11.09
N GLN A 102 3.92 3.14 10.58
CA GLN A 102 3.87 3.45 9.15
C GLN A 102 4.64 2.43 8.31
N ALA A 103 5.80 1.95 8.79
CA ALA A 103 6.55 0.90 8.10
C ALA A 103 5.80 -0.43 8.08
N GLN A 104 5.14 -0.81 9.18
CA GLN A 104 4.29 -2.01 9.24
C GLN A 104 3.13 -1.91 8.26
N ASN A 105 2.43 -0.78 8.23
CA ASN A 105 1.32 -0.55 7.31
C ASN A 105 1.76 -0.55 5.86
N ALA A 106 2.88 0.11 5.54
CA ALA A 106 3.41 0.12 4.18
C ALA A 106 3.75 -1.29 3.71
N LEU A 107 4.40 -2.09 4.56
CA LEU A 107 4.71 -3.49 4.26
C LEU A 107 3.43 -4.31 4.03
N PHE A 108 2.42 -4.15 4.88
CA PHE A 108 1.15 -4.85 4.73
C PHE A 108 0.46 -4.51 3.40
N ILE A 109 0.35 -3.23 3.05
CA ILE A 109 -0.21 -2.80 1.77
C ILE A 109 0.61 -3.40 0.62
N ILE A 110 1.95 -3.31 0.65
CA ILE A 110 2.82 -3.89 -0.38
C ILE A 110 2.52 -5.39 -0.55
N CYS A 111 2.44 -6.16 0.54
CA CYS A 111 2.10 -7.58 0.49
C CYS A 111 0.74 -7.84 -0.18
N CYS A 112 -0.29 -7.07 0.18
CA CYS A 112 -1.62 -7.18 -0.44
C CYS A 112 -1.56 -6.89 -1.95
N LEU A 113 -0.85 -5.83 -2.36
CA LEU A 113 -0.76 -5.45 -3.77
C LEU A 113 0.04 -6.47 -4.58
N LEU A 114 1.16 -6.97 -4.04
CA LEU A 114 1.96 -8.01 -4.70
C LEU A 114 1.18 -9.31 -4.88
N LYS A 115 0.42 -9.73 -3.86
CA LYS A 115 -0.46 -10.91 -3.97
C LYS A 115 -1.43 -10.77 -5.15
N VAL A 116 -2.07 -9.60 -5.27
CA VAL A 116 -3.03 -9.33 -6.36
C VAL A 116 -2.35 -9.37 -7.71
N LEU A 117 -1.22 -8.68 -7.87
CA LEU A 117 -0.47 -8.68 -9.12
C LEU A 117 -0.10 -10.12 -9.51
N ILE A 118 0.57 -10.86 -8.63
CA ILE A 118 0.97 -12.25 -8.89
C ILE A 118 -0.23 -13.14 -9.26
N CYS A 119 -1.40 -12.92 -8.68
CA CYS A 119 -2.60 -13.72 -8.97
C CYS A 119 -3.35 -13.31 -10.26
N GLN A 120 -3.19 -12.08 -10.76
CA GLN A 120 -4.02 -11.54 -11.84
C GLN A 120 -3.30 -11.35 -13.17
N MET A 121 -1.97 -11.39 -13.19
CA MET A 121 -1.17 -11.15 -14.40
C MET A 121 -0.22 -12.30 -14.68
N SER A 122 0.18 -12.42 -15.95
CA SER A 122 1.24 -13.37 -16.34
C SER A 122 2.59 -12.91 -15.82
N GLU A 123 3.60 -13.79 -15.86
CA GLU A 123 4.96 -13.45 -15.44
C GLU A 123 5.54 -12.29 -16.27
N GLU A 124 5.25 -12.26 -17.57
CA GLU A 124 5.72 -11.22 -18.50
C GLU A 124 5.10 -9.85 -18.17
N GLU A 125 3.81 -9.82 -17.85
CA GLU A 125 3.11 -8.60 -17.44
C GLU A 125 3.59 -8.11 -16.08
N LEU A 126 3.83 -9.03 -15.14
CA LEU A 126 4.35 -8.71 -13.81
C LEU A 126 5.72 -8.03 -13.90
N GLN A 127 6.60 -8.49 -14.79
CA GLN A 127 7.92 -7.90 -14.99
C GLN A 127 7.83 -6.40 -15.33
N LEU A 128 6.84 -5.96 -16.13
CA LEU A 128 6.64 -4.55 -16.51
C LEU A 128 6.38 -3.62 -15.32
N HIS A 129 5.91 -4.14 -14.18
CA HIS A 129 5.70 -3.36 -12.97
C HIS A 129 6.98 -3.15 -12.14
N PHE A 130 8.04 -3.90 -12.45
CA PHE A 130 9.33 -3.85 -11.76
C PHE A 130 10.49 -3.43 -12.66
N THR A 131 10.33 -3.51 -13.99
CA THR A 131 11.33 -3.03 -14.94
C THR A 131 11.24 -1.52 -15.08
N TYR A 132 12.36 -0.88 -14.78
CA TYR A 132 12.57 0.55 -14.98
C TYR A 132 12.88 0.78 -16.47
N GLU A 133 11.97 1.39 -17.23
CA GLU A 133 12.37 1.98 -18.51
C GLU A 133 13.11 3.30 -18.21
N GLU A 134 14.42 3.32 -18.45
CA GLU A 134 15.18 4.57 -18.52
C GLU A 134 14.54 5.47 -19.58
N LYS A 135 14.00 6.61 -19.15
CA LYS A 135 13.68 7.74 -20.04
C LYS A 135 14.77 8.80 -19.94
#